data_AF-A0A2H9RKP4-F1
#
_entry.id   AF-A0A2H9RKP4-F1
#
_cell.length_a   1.000
_cell.length_b   1.000
_cell.length_c   1.000
_cell.angle_alpha   90.00
_cell.angle_beta   90.00
_cell.angle_gamma   90.00
#
_symmetry.space_group_name_H-M   'P 1'
#
loop_
_entity.id
_entity.type
_entity.pdbx_description
1 polymer ?
#
loop_
_entity_poly.entity_id
_entity_poly.type
_entity_poly.pdbx_seq_one_letter_code
_entity_poly.pdbx_strand_id
1 'polypeptide(L)'
;MKRKRGIWRESLDYLKDSRNFIYLSIILFLAGTILGFAFPELFSFYFDDVIRELVEKTANMGVEDLIFFIFQNNILSVFMAFILGVFLGIFPIFNIVVNGTLLGYVMSRVVAAEGAFSVWRIVPHGIFELPAIFISVGLGVKLGLFWFSKKGRRAEEFRERFWGGLKVFATIVIPLLIIAAVVEGILIGFSG
;
A
#
# COMPACT_ATOMS: atom_id res chain seq x y z
N MET A 1 -17.67 7.05 35.10
CA MET A 1 -16.56 6.26 34.52
C MET A 1 -16.94 5.82 33.10
N LYS A 2 -16.37 6.43 32.05
CA LYS A 2 -16.52 5.91 30.67
C LYS A 2 -15.70 4.62 30.57
N ARG A 3 -16.35 3.47 30.30
CA ARG A 3 -15.68 2.19 30.02
C ARG A 3 -14.63 2.43 28.92
N LYS A 4 -13.34 2.22 29.20
CA LYS A 4 -12.28 2.29 28.17
C LYS A 4 -12.71 1.41 27.01
N ARG A 5 -12.90 1.99 25.81
CA ARG A 5 -13.21 1.20 24.62
C ARG A 5 -11.99 0.31 24.31
N GLY A 6 -12.20 -0.93 23.88
CA GLY A 6 -11.10 -1.81 23.49
C GLY A 6 -10.37 -1.26 22.26
N ILE A 7 -9.05 -1.48 22.16
CA ILE A 7 -8.19 -0.98 21.08
C ILE A 7 -8.73 -1.29 19.67
N TRP A 8 -9.36 -2.46 19.50
CA TRP A 8 -10.02 -2.87 18.27
C TRP A 8 -11.16 -1.94 17.86
N ARG A 9 -12.03 -1.56 18.81
CA ARG A 9 -13.15 -0.66 18.53
C ARG A 9 -12.66 0.74 18.18
N GLU A 10 -11.65 1.24 18.90
CA GLU A 10 -11.04 2.54 18.61
C GLU A 10 -10.42 2.57 17.20
N SER A 11 -9.75 1.47 16.82
CA SER A 11 -9.14 1.34 15.49
C SER A 11 -10.21 1.31 14.39
N LEU A 12 -11.29 0.54 14.58
CA LEU A 12 -12.40 0.49 13.63
C LEU A 12 -13.13 1.83 13.50
N ASP A 13 -13.37 2.53 14.61
CA ASP A 13 -13.97 3.87 14.61
C ASP A 13 -13.07 4.86 13.82
N TYR A 14 -11.75 4.82 14.07
CA TYR A 14 -10.80 5.69 13.38
C TYR A 14 -10.66 5.35 11.89
N LEU A 15 -10.71 4.07 11.54
CA LEU A 15 -10.71 3.61 10.15
C LEU A 15 -11.94 4.15 9.39
N LYS A 16 -13.14 4.04 9.99
CA LYS A 16 -14.39 4.57 9.43
C LYS A 16 -14.37 6.08 9.25
N ASP A 17 -13.78 6.79 10.20
CA ASP A 17 -13.56 8.23 10.11
C ASP A 17 -12.57 8.61 8.99
N SER A 18 -11.67 7.70 8.64
CA SER A 18 -10.66 7.90 7.59
C SER A 18 -11.11 7.47 6.18
N ARG A 19 -12.34 6.96 6.03
CA ARG A 19 -12.83 6.31 4.80
C ARG A 19 -12.68 7.16 3.53
N ASN A 20 -12.90 8.47 3.61
CA ASN A 20 -12.83 9.34 2.43
C ASN A 20 -11.41 9.39 1.86
N PHE A 21 -10.39 9.35 2.71
CA PHE A 21 -8.99 9.33 2.29
C PHE A 21 -8.59 7.97 1.71
N ILE A 22 -9.20 6.89 2.23
CA ILE A 22 -9.03 5.55 1.67
C ILE A 22 -9.67 5.48 0.28
N TYR A 23 -10.88 6.00 0.10
CA TYR A 23 -11.50 6.07 -1.23
C TYR A 23 -10.68 6.91 -2.21
N LEU A 24 -10.12 8.04 -1.76
CA LEU A 24 -9.20 8.82 -2.58
C LEU A 24 -7.98 7.98 -3.01
N SER A 25 -7.37 7.22 -2.10
CA SER A 25 -6.23 6.36 -2.45
C SER A 25 -6.61 5.29 -3.48
N ILE A 26 -7.81 4.69 -3.38
CA ILE A 26 -8.30 3.71 -4.36
C ILE A 26 -8.47 4.36 -5.73
N ILE A 27 -9.08 5.54 -5.79
CA ILE A 27 -9.28 6.27 -7.06
C ILE A 27 -7.94 6.60 -7.71
N LEU A 28 -6.98 7.12 -6.92
CA LEU A 28 -5.64 7.45 -7.41
C LEU A 28 -4.87 6.22 -7.88
N PHE A 29 -4.99 5.11 -7.16
CA PHE A 29 -4.39 3.84 -7.55
C PHE A 29 -4.95 3.36 -8.89
N LEU A 30 -6.27 3.31 -9.04
CA LEU A 30 -6.92 2.89 -10.27
C LEU A 30 -6.55 3.79 -11.45
N ALA A 31 -6.49 5.11 -11.24
CA ALA A 31 -6.02 6.05 -12.25
C ALA A 31 -4.56 5.76 -12.65
N GLY A 32 -3.69 5.51 -11.66
CA GLY A 32 -2.31 5.09 -11.89
C GLY A 32 -2.21 3.79 -12.68
N THR A 33 -3.01 2.77 -12.34
CA THR A 33 -3.05 1.49 -13.03
C THR A 33 -3.51 1.64 -14.47
N ILE A 34 -4.56 2.43 -14.73
CA ILE A 34 -5.00 2.72 -16.10
C ILE A 34 -3.87 3.41 -16.89
N LEU A 35 -3.20 4.40 -16.28
CA LEU A 35 -2.08 5.13 -16.89
C LEU A 35 -0.92 4.18 -17.26
N GLY A 36 -0.49 3.34 -16.32
CA GLY A 36 0.60 2.39 -16.54
C GLY A 36 0.27 1.31 -17.56
N PHE A 37 -0.99 0.88 -17.60
CA PHE A 37 -1.44 -0.12 -18.56
C PHE A 37 -1.57 0.43 -19.99
N ALA A 38 -2.14 1.64 -20.12
CA ALA A 38 -2.44 2.26 -21.41
C ALA A 38 -1.21 2.90 -22.08
N PHE A 39 -0.21 3.31 -21.28
CA PHE A 39 0.99 3.99 -21.78
C PHE A 39 2.28 3.37 -21.21
N PRO A 40 2.51 2.05 -21.38
CA PRO A 40 3.66 1.39 -20.77
C PRO A 40 5.01 1.94 -21.25
N GLU A 41 5.09 2.43 -22.48
CA GLU A 41 6.30 3.00 -23.09
C GLU A 41 6.78 4.28 -22.36
N LEU A 42 5.89 5.01 -21.68
CA LEU A 42 6.27 6.17 -20.88
C LEU A 42 7.08 5.79 -19.62
N PHE A 43 6.90 4.55 -19.14
CA PHE A 43 7.45 4.10 -17.87
C PHE A 43 8.53 3.01 -18.02
N SER A 44 8.72 2.47 -19.23
CA SER A 44 9.67 1.39 -19.50
C SER A 44 11.09 1.70 -19.04
N PHE A 45 11.57 2.93 -19.31
CA PHE A 45 12.91 3.38 -18.90
C PHE A 45 13.17 3.22 -17.39
N TYR A 46 12.13 3.37 -16.54
CA TYR A 46 12.28 3.25 -15.09
C TYR A 46 11.88 1.86 -14.59
N PHE A 47 10.72 1.34 -15.02
CA PHE A 47 10.18 0.10 -14.47
C PHE A 47 10.86 -1.16 -14.99
N ASP A 48 11.47 -1.17 -16.19
CA ASP A 48 12.21 -2.34 -16.65
C ASP A 48 13.40 -2.65 -15.75
N ASP A 49 14.18 -1.64 -15.36
CA ASP A 49 15.30 -1.81 -14.45
C ASP A 49 14.85 -2.20 -13.04
N VAL A 50 13.79 -1.57 -12.52
CA VAL A 50 13.23 -1.92 -11.20
C VAL A 50 12.73 -3.36 -11.16
N ILE A 51 11.99 -3.81 -12.18
CA ILE A 51 11.49 -5.19 -12.24
C ILE A 51 12.65 -6.16 -12.39
N ARG A 52 13.64 -5.85 -13.25
CA ARG A 52 14.81 -6.69 -13.44
C ARG A 52 15.59 -6.87 -12.14
N GLU A 53 15.87 -5.80 -11.41
CA GLU A 53 16.55 -5.86 -10.11
C GLU A 53 15.75 -6.69 -9.11
N LEU A 54 14.42 -6.51 -9.07
CA LEU A 54 13.55 -7.29 -8.19
C LEU A 54 13.59 -8.79 -8.54
N VAL A 55 13.50 -9.14 -9.82
CA VAL A 55 13.57 -10.54 -10.28
C VAL A 55 14.93 -11.15 -9.99
N GLU A 56 16.03 -10.46 -10.30
CA GLU A 56 17.39 -10.95 -10.02
C GLU A 56 17.61 -11.17 -8.52
N LYS A 57 17.05 -10.30 -7.68
CA LYS A 57 17.14 -10.39 -6.23
C LYS A 57 16.31 -11.55 -5.65
N THR A 58 15.13 -11.84 -6.22
CA THR A 58 14.22 -12.87 -5.70
C THR A 58 14.41 -14.25 -6.34
N ALA A 59 15.07 -14.35 -7.49
CA ALA A 59 15.18 -15.58 -8.29
C ALA A 59 15.77 -16.79 -7.54
N ASN A 60 16.65 -16.56 -6.55
CA ASN A 60 17.32 -17.62 -5.79
C ASN A 60 16.87 -17.71 -4.33
N MET A 61 15.83 -16.96 -3.95
CA MET A 61 15.31 -16.99 -2.58
C MET A 61 14.50 -18.27 -2.34
N GLY A 62 14.72 -18.91 -1.20
CA GLY A 62 13.79 -19.94 -0.72
C GLY A 62 12.42 -19.31 -0.39
N VAL A 63 11.38 -20.14 -0.28
CA VAL A 63 10.01 -19.70 0.05
C VAL A 63 10.00 -18.85 1.32
N GLU A 64 10.74 -19.25 2.35
CA GLU A 64 10.81 -18.53 3.63
C GLU A 64 11.44 -17.13 3.48
N ASP A 65 12.57 -17.04 2.76
CA ASP A 65 13.26 -15.78 2.49
C ASP A 65 12.39 -14.85 1.63
N LEU A 66 11.66 -15.40 0.66
CA LEU A 66 10.75 -14.65 -0.20
C LEU A 66 9.57 -14.07 0.60
N ILE A 67 8.94 -14.85 1.47
CA ILE A 67 7.87 -14.37 2.36
C ILE A 67 8.39 -13.21 3.20
N PHE A 68 9.57 -13.36 3.80
CA PHE A 68 10.16 -12.31 4.62
C PHE A 68 10.49 -11.05 3.82
N PHE A 69 11.04 -11.23 2.61
CA PHE A 69 11.35 -10.13 1.69
C PHE A 69 10.09 -9.34 1.30
N ILE A 70 9.03 -10.04 0.88
CA ILE A 70 7.74 -9.42 0.52
C ILE A 70 7.17 -8.65 1.72
N PHE A 71 7.13 -9.30 2.90
CA PHE A 71 6.64 -8.65 4.11
C PHE A 71 7.43 -7.38 4.45
N GLN A 72 8.76 -7.44 4.42
CA GLN A 72 9.62 -6.29 4.73
C GLN A 72 9.45 -5.15 3.74
N ASN A 73 9.40 -5.45 2.45
CA ASN A 73 9.23 -4.45 1.41
C ASN A 73 7.87 -3.75 1.56
N ASN A 74 6.82 -4.52 1.78
CA ASN A 74 5.46 -3.99 1.89
C ASN A 74 5.24 -3.23 3.18
N ILE A 75 5.70 -3.74 4.34
CA ILE A 75 5.56 -3.02 5.61
C ILE A 75 6.34 -1.70 5.58
N LEU A 76 7.54 -1.68 4.99
CA LEU A 76 8.32 -0.45 4.86
C LEU A 76 7.61 0.56 3.95
N SER A 77 7.14 0.12 2.77
CA SER A 77 6.43 0.98 1.82
C SER A 77 5.20 1.62 2.46
N VAL A 78 4.32 0.82 3.08
CA VAL A 78 3.07 1.35 3.67
C VAL A 78 3.32 2.14 4.96
N PHE A 79 4.34 1.79 5.74
CA PHE A 79 4.73 2.59 6.91
C PHE A 79 5.28 3.95 6.49
N MET A 80 6.12 4.02 5.45
CA MET A 80 6.60 5.27 4.89
C MET A 80 5.45 6.10 4.32
N ALA A 81 4.50 5.49 3.61
CA ALA A 81 3.29 6.17 3.13
C ALA A 81 2.51 6.82 4.29
N PHE A 82 2.37 6.11 5.41
CA PHE A 82 1.72 6.67 6.60
C PHE A 82 2.52 7.81 7.24
N ILE A 83 3.78 7.58 7.61
CA ILE A 83 4.58 8.52 8.42
C ILE A 83 4.96 9.76 7.63
N LEU A 84 5.38 9.61 6.37
CA LEU A 84 5.73 10.73 5.50
C LEU A 84 4.49 11.50 5.03
N GLY A 85 3.28 11.03 5.39
CA GLY A 85 2.06 11.83 5.33
C GLY A 85 2.15 13.17 6.06
N VAL A 86 3.05 13.29 7.06
CA VAL A 86 3.33 14.57 7.74
C VAL A 86 3.71 15.69 6.77
N PHE A 87 4.26 15.37 5.59
CA PHE A 87 4.55 16.32 4.52
C PHE A 87 3.31 16.58 3.64
N LEU A 88 2.24 17.10 4.28
CA LEU A 88 0.97 17.49 3.64
C LEU A 88 0.25 16.35 2.86
N GLY A 89 0.57 15.10 3.15
CA GLY A 89 0.03 13.94 2.42
C GLY A 89 0.63 13.75 1.01
N ILE A 90 1.64 14.52 0.62
CA ILE A 90 2.23 14.47 -0.73
C ILE A 90 2.89 13.12 -0.98
N PHE A 91 3.72 12.64 -0.05
CA PHE A 91 4.40 11.36 -0.19
C PHE A 91 3.43 10.18 -0.33
N PRO A 92 2.40 9.99 0.53
CA PRO A 92 1.43 8.91 0.33
C PRO A 92 0.69 8.99 -1.02
N ILE A 93 0.34 10.19 -1.50
CA ILE A 93 -0.27 10.36 -2.83
C ILE A 93 0.68 9.93 -3.95
N PHE A 94 1.95 10.34 -3.88
CA PHE A 94 2.96 9.91 -4.83
C PHE A 94 3.15 8.39 -4.81
N ASN A 95 3.31 7.82 -3.61
CA ASN A 95 3.52 6.39 -3.41
C ASN A 95 2.36 5.57 -4.00
N ILE A 96 1.09 5.96 -3.77
CA ILE A 96 -0.05 5.19 -4.30
C ILE A 96 -0.14 5.26 -5.83
N VAL A 97 0.18 6.42 -6.41
CA VAL A 97 0.18 6.58 -7.87
C VAL A 97 1.27 5.72 -8.50
N VAL A 98 2.50 5.73 -7.95
CA VAL A 98 3.60 4.89 -8.44
C VAL A 98 3.27 3.41 -8.34
N ASN A 99 2.73 2.94 -7.20
CA ASN A 99 2.31 1.53 -7.05
C ASN A 99 1.21 1.16 -8.05
N GLY A 100 0.22 2.04 -8.25
CA GLY A 100 -0.83 1.85 -9.24
C GLY A 100 -0.27 1.73 -10.65
N THR A 101 0.60 2.67 -11.06
CA THR A 101 1.24 2.68 -12.38
C THR A 101 2.15 1.48 -12.60
N LEU A 102 2.93 1.06 -11.60
CA LEU A 102 3.74 -0.15 -11.68
C LEU A 102 2.88 -1.39 -11.93
N LEU A 103 1.77 -1.55 -11.20
CA LEU A 103 0.85 -2.68 -11.43
C LEU A 103 0.29 -2.66 -12.86
N GLY A 104 -0.18 -1.50 -13.33
CA GLY A 104 -0.70 -1.34 -14.69
C GLY A 104 0.35 -1.67 -15.76
N TYR A 105 1.57 -1.21 -15.53
CA TYR A 105 2.72 -1.49 -16.40
C TYR A 105 3.00 -3.01 -16.50
N VAL A 106 3.12 -3.68 -15.35
CA VAL A 106 3.33 -5.13 -15.29
C VAL A 106 2.20 -5.88 -15.98
N MET A 107 0.95 -5.49 -15.74
CA MET A 107 -0.22 -6.08 -16.42
C MET A 107 -0.12 -5.93 -17.94
N SER A 108 0.28 -4.76 -18.45
CA SER A 108 0.44 -4.55 -19.89
C SER A 108 1.50 -5.45 -20.50
N ARG A 109 2.66 -5.59 -19.84
CA ARG A 109 3.74 -6.50 -20.27
C ARG A 109 3.30 -7.96 -20.27
N VAL A 110 2.61 -8.40 -19.23
CA VAL A 110 2.09 -9.77 -19.09
C VAL A 110 1.03 -10.07 -20.16
N VAL A 111 0.12 -9.14 -20.43
CA VAL A 111 -0.86 -9.27 -21.52
C VAL A 111 -0.20 -9.34 -22.89
N ALA A 112 0.84 -8.53 -23.13
CA ALA A 112 1.58 -8.55 -24.38
C ALA A 112 2.33 -9.88 -24.62
N ALA A 113 2.82 -10.51 -23.55
CA ALA A 113 3.58 -11.77 -23.63
C ALA A 113 2.69 -13.03 -23.67
N GLU A 114 1.64 -13.08 -22.85
CA GLU A 114 0.86 -14.30 -22.57
C GLU A 114 -0.64 -14.17 -22.93
N GLY A 115 -1.07 -13.00 -23.41
CA GLY A 115 -2.47 -12.70 -23.73
C GLY A 115 -3.31 -12.27 -22.53
N ALA A 116 -4.52 -11.76 -22.76
CA ALA A 116 -5.34 -11.10 -21.74
C ALA A 116 -5.71 -11.96 -20.51
N PHE A 117 -5.85 -13.28 -20.68
CA PHE A 117 -6.23 -14.20 -19.59
C PHE A 117 -5.15 -14.35 -18.52
N SER A 118 -3.89 -14.04 -18.84
CA SER A 118 -2.75 -14.15 -17.91
C SER A 118 -2.85 -13.19 -16.71
N VAL A 119 -3.60 -12.09 -16.83
CA VAL A 119 -3.82 -11.11 -15.74
C VAL A 119 -4.45 -11.77 -14.50
N TRP A 120 -5.23 -12.84 -14.66
CA TRP A 120 -5.79 -13.58 -13.53
C TRP A 120 -4.72 -14.11 -12.57
N ARG A 121 -3.49 -14.33 -13.03
CA ARG A 121 -2.37 -14.72 -12.17
C ARG A 121 -1.94 -13.59 -11.24
N ILE A 122 -2.15 -12.33 -11.62
CA ILE A 122 -1.75 -11.14 -10.83
C ILE A 122 -2.80 -10.84 -9.75
N VAL A 123 -4.09 -11.06 -10.03
CA VAL A 123 -5.21 -10.71 -9.14
C VAL A 123 -5.11 -11.27 -7.71
N PRO A 124 -4.70 -12.54 -7.47
CA PRO A 124 -4.56 -13.09 -6.13
C PRO A 124 -3.55 -12.36 -5.25
N HIS A 125 -2.51 -11.78 -5.86
CA HIS A 125 -1.39 -11.17 -5.15
C HIS A 125 -1.80 -9.86 -4.45
N GLY A 126 -2.84 -9.17 -4.93
CA GLY A 126 -3.27 -7.90 -4.36
C GLY A 126 -4.34 -7.97 -3.26
N ILE A 127 -4.89 -9.15 -2.94
CA ILE A 127 -6.13 -9.25 -2.14
C ILE A 127 -5.96 -8.67 -0.73
N PHE A 128 -4.84 -8.94 -0.07
CA PHE A 128 -4.56 -8.48 1.29
C PHE A 128 -3.61 -7.27 1.31
N GLU A 129 -2.68 -7.20 0.35
CA GLU A 129 -1.73 -6.10 0.22
C GLU A 129 -2.41 -4.77 -0.15
N LEU A 130 -3.29 -4.76 -1.16
CA LEU A 130 -3.93 -3.51 -1.62
C LEU A 130 -4.77 -2.84 -0.53
N PRO A 131 -5.62 -3.57 0.25
CA PRO A 131 -6.27 -2.97 1.42
C PRO A 131 -5.29 -2.35 2.42
N ALA A 132 -4.15 -3.01 2.70
CA ALA A 132 -3.14 -2.49 3.62
C ALA A 132 -2.50 -1.19 3.10
N ILE A 133 -2.21 -1.14 1.79
CA ILE A 133 -1.71 0.06 1.11
C ILE A 133 -2.74 1.19 1.16
N PHE A 134 -3.98 0.96 0.75
CA PHE A 134 -5.04 1.99 0.71
C PHE A 134 -5.33 2.57 2.10
N ILE A 135 -5.37 1.71 3.12
CA ILE A 135 -5.54 2.15 4.50
C ILE A 135 -4.36 3.05 4.90
N SER A 136 -3.12 2.61 4.70
CA SER A 136 -1.93 3.35 5.14
C SER A 136 -1.76 4.68 4.41
N VAL A 137 -2.03 4.72 3.11
CA VAL A 137 -2.05 5.96 2.32
C VAL A 137 -3.14 6.90 2.82
N GLY A 138 -4.36 6.39 3.03
CA GLY A 138 -5.47 7.18 3.57
C GLY A 138 -5.16 7.76 4.95
N LEU A 139 -4.51 6.97 5.82
CA LEU A 139 -4.02 7.41 7.14
C LEU A 139 -2.95 8.50 7.01
N GLY A 140 -2.01 8.35 6.08
CA GLY A 140 -0.95 9.32 5.82
C GLY A 140 -1.47 10.65 5.27
N VAL A 141 -2.40 10.61 4.31
CA VAL A 141 -3.09 11.82 3.81
C VAL A 141 -3.83 12.52 4.94
N LYS A 142 -4.60 11.75 5.74
CA LYS A 142 -5.31 12.30 6.91
C LYS A 142 -4.35 12.90 7.93
N LEU A 143 -3.21 12.25 8.20
CA LEU A 143 -2.18 12.76 9.08
C LEU A 143 -1.72 14.14 8.61
N GLY A 144 -1.35 14.28 7.33
CA GLY A 144 -0.87 15.53 6.74
C GLY A 144 -1.82 16.73 6.85
N LEU A 145 -3.12 16.48 6.97
CA LEU A 145 -4.11 17.55 7.12
C LEU A 145 -4.04 18.29 8.47
N PHE A 146 -3.22 17.83 9.44
CA PHE A 146 -3.01 18.55 10.70
C PHE A 146 -2.43 19.97 10.51
N TRP A 147 -1.76 20.23 9.38
CA TRP A 147 -1.25 21.55 9.05
C TRP A 147 -2.35 22.60 8.93
N PHE A 148 -3.56 22.17 8.53
CA PHE A 148 -4.75 23.00 8.33
C PHE A 148 -5.63 23.11 9.59
N SER A 149 -5.22 22.53 10.71
CA SER A 149 -5.95 22.63 11.97
C SER A 149 -5.92 24.06 12.54
N LYS A 150 -6.93 24.39 13.35
CA LYS A 150 -7.05 25.71 14.00
C LYS A 150 -5.75 26.09 14.74
N LYS A 151 -5.40 27.38 14.71
CA LYS A 151 -4.21 27.93 15.40
C LYS A 151 -4.22 27.50 16.88
N GLY A 152 -3.09 26.98 17.36
CA GLY A 152 -2.95 26.45 18.72
C GLY A 152 -3.32 24.98 18.92
N ARG A 153 -4.04 24.34 17.97
CA ARG A 153 -4.42 22.90 18.05
C ARG A 153 -3.54 21.97 17.21
N ARG A 154 -2.57 22.50 16.46
CA ARG A 154 -1.76 21.71 15.51
C ARG A 154 -1.06 20.51 16.16
N ALA A 155 -0.44 20.68 17.32
CA ALA A 155 0.27 19.60 18.01
C ALA A 155 -0.69 18.53 18.57
N GLU A 156 -1.84 18.94 19.09
CA GLU A 156 -2.90 18.05 19.56
C GLU A 156 -3.46 17.21 18.40
N GLU A 157 -3.80 17.85 17.29
CA GLU A 157 -4.33 17.21 16.09
C GLU A 157 -3.32 16.25 15.43
N PHE A 158 -2.05 16.64 15.36
CA PHE A 158 -0.98 15.74 14.92
C PHE A 158 -0.94 14.50 15.80
N ARG A 159 -0.90 14.69 17.13
CA ARG A 159 -0.82 13.59 18.10
C ARG A 159 -2.03 12.66 17.98
N GLU A 160 -3.23 13.21 17.94
CA GLU A 160 -4.46 12.42 17.80
C GLU A 160 -4.48 11.60 16.52
N ARG A 161 -4.12 12.21 15.38
CA ARG A 161 -4.11 11.53 14.08
C ARG A 161 -3.02 10.49 13.97
N PHE A 162 -1.84 10.79 14.50
CA PHE A 162 -0.70 9.89 14.53
C PHE A 162 -1.01 8.65 15.37
N TRP A 163 -1.48 8.83 16.61
CA TRP A 163 -1.80 7.68 17.48
C TRP A 163 -3.04 6.92 17.00
N GLY A 164 -4.05 7.61 16.46
CA GLY A 164 -5.19 6.95 15.82
C GLY A 164 -4.75 6.09 14.64
N GLY A 165 -3.89 6.64 13.77
CA GLY A 165 -3.33 5.92 12.63
C GLY A 165 -2.44 4.75 13.04
N LEU A 166 -1.58 4.93 14.04
CA LEU A 166 -0.69 3.87 14.52
C LEU A 166 -1.46 2.68 15.14
N LYS A 167 -2.58 2.95 15.82
CA LYS A 167 -3.47 1.88 16.31
C LYS A 167 -4.06 1.07 15.16
N VAL A 168 -4.57 1.74 14.12
CA VAL A 168 -5.07 1.08 12.91
C VAL A 168 -3.97 0.32 12.20
N PHE A 169 -2.79 0.92 12.09
CA PHE A 169 -1.62 0.29 11.46
C PHE A 169 -1.26 -1.02 12.17
N ALA A 170 -1.11 -0.99 13.48
CA ALA A 170 -0.74 -2.17 14.27
C ALA A 170 -1.83 -3.25 14.30
N THR A 171 -3.11 -2.86 14.37
CA THR A 171 -4.21 -3.82 14.56
C THR A 171 -4.82 -4.33 13.25
N ILE A 172 -4.65 -3.61 12.14
CA ILE A 172 -5.29 -3.94 10.86
C ILE A 172 -4.25 -4.09 9.74
N VAL A 173 -3.39 -3.11 9.53
CA VAL A 173 -2.43 -3.11 8.41
C VAL A 173 -1.39 -4.23 8.57
N ILE A 174 -0.75 -4.35 9.74
CA ILE A 174 0.26 -5.39 9.96
C ILE A 174 -0.32 -6.81 9.78
N PRO A 175 -1.47 -7.18 10.39
CA PRO A 175 -2.08 -8.49 10.13
C PRO A 175 -2.40 -8.75 8.65
N LEU A 176 -2.91 -7.74 7.92
CA LEU A 176 -3.16 -7.86 6.48
C LEU A 176 -1.87 -8.17 5.71
N LEU A 177 -0.78 -7.47 6.01
CA LEU A 177 0.51 -7.68 5.35
C LEU A 177 1.15 -9.03 5.69
N ILE A 178 0.99 -9.53 6.92
CA ILE A 178 1.45 -10.87 7.29
C ILE A 178 0.71 -11.92 6.45
N ILE A 179 -0.61 -11.79 6.34
CA ILE A 179 -1.42 -12.71 5.52
C ILE A 179 -1.02 -12.59 4.05
N ALA A 180 -0.86 -11.37 3.54
CA ALA A 180 -0.43 -11.10 2.16
C ALA A 180 0.90 -11.81 1.85
N ALA A 181 1.94 -11.56 2.65
CA ALA A 181 3.26 -12.12 2.43
C ALA A 181 3.27 -13.66 2.46
N VAL A 182 2.52 -14.28 3.37
CA VAL A 182 2.41 -15.75 3.43
C VAL A 182 1.70 -16.28 2.18
N VAL A 183 0.56 -15.69 1.80
CA VAL A 183 -0.20 -16.13 0.62
C VAL A 183 0.62 -15.95 -0.65
N GLU A 184 1.23 -14.79 -0.85
CA GLU A 184 2.03 -14.47 -2.03
C GLU A 184 3.30 -15.31 -2.11
N GLY A 185 4.07 -15.42 -1.01
CA GLY A 185 5.29 -16.21 -1.01
C GLY A 185 5.04 -17.70 -1.25
N ILE A 186 3.91 -18.23 -0.77
CA ILE A 186 3.45 -19.59 -1.09
C ILE A 186 3.08 -19.68 -2.58
N LEU A 187 2.27 -18.76 -3.10
CA LEU A 187 1.84 -18.79 -4.51
C LEU A 187 3.02 -18.69 -5.47
N ILE A 188 3.96 -17.77 -5.23
CA ILE A 188 5.16 -17.58 -6.06
C ILE A 188 6.10 -18.78 -5.89
N GLY A 189 6.36 -19.20 -4.66
CA GLY A 189 7.29 -20.29 -4.37
C GLY A 189 6.85 -21.67 -4.87
N PHE A 190 5.55 -21.89 -5.12
CA PHE A 190 5.05 -23.12 -5.74
C PHE A 190 4.78 -22.99 -7.25
N SER A 191 4.90 -21.79 -7.83
CA SER A 191 4.70 -21.54 -9.27
C SER A 191 6.00 -21.31 -10.04
N GLY A 192 7.12 -21.07 -9.35
CA GLY A 192 8.49 -21.15 -9.88
C GLY A 192 9.05 -22.57 -9.80
#